data_AF-A0A524M0L1-F1
#
_entry.id   AF-A0A524M0L1-F1
#
_cell.length_a   1.000
_cell.length_b   1.000
_cell.length_c   1.000
_cell.angle_alpha   90.00
_cell.angle_beta   90.00
_cell.angle_gamma   90.00
#
_symmetry.space_group_name_H-M   'P 1'
#
loop_
_entity.id
_entity.type
_entity.pdbx_description
1 polymer ?
#
loop_
_entity_poly.entity_id
_entity_poly.type
_entity_poly.pdbx_seq_one_letter_code
_entity_poly.pdbx_strand_id
1 'polypeptide(L)'
;LTPLTQIITEDEAGTIDKYEGDAIIAFWNAPIDQPDHANRAVRAALNCQRRQSELATAFNEISGDPVSIRTRIGLNTGKVSVGNFGSEKRFDYTALGDHMNLAARMESANKQFGTYTMISENTLRKLDPDSAPREMGFVGVVGEVAVRELGRLVFKGKLEPVTVFEAMTPEELAARRGVMDAYSSALRLYYNARFAEALEAFRAIKADDPAAAKYAEACVPLAANPPTSWDGRMTLEAK
;
A
#
# COMPACT_ATOMS: atom_id res chain seq x y z
N LEU A 1 3.42 13.03 15.81
CA LEU A 1 4.48 12.43 14.97
C LEU A 1 5.54 11.70 15.79
N THR A 2 5.96 12.20 16.96
CA THR A 2 7.02 11.57 17.79
C THR A 2 6.90 10.05 17.97
N PRO A 3 5.74 9.46 18.34
CA PRO A 3 5.66 8.01 18.52
C PRO A 3 5.90 7.22 17.22
N LEU A 4 5.54 7.79 16.07
CA LEU A 4 5.73 7.17 14.75
C LEU A 4 7.20 7.31 14.33
N THR A 5 7.81 8.46 14.61
CA THR A 5 9.24 8.68 14.38
C THR A 5 10.06 7.64 15.14
N GLN A 6 9.75 7.38 16.42
CA GLN A 6 10.44 6.35 17.22
C GLN A 6 10.30 4.96 16.63
N ILE A 7 9.09 4.58 16.18
CA ILE A 7 8.88 3.30 15.49
C ILE A 7 9.74 3.19 14.24
N ILE A 8 9.78 4.26 13.43
CA ILE A 8 10.58 4.27 12.19
C ILE A 8 12.07 4.18 12.51
N THR A 9 12.59 4.97 13.44
CA THR A 9 14.03 5.10 13.69
C THR A 9 14.57 4.12 14.70
N GLU A 10 14.00 4.09 15.90
CA GLU A 10 14.53 3.32 17.04
C GLU A 10 14.16 1.84 16.92
N ASP A 11 12.91 1.53 16.59
CA ASP A 11 12.42 0.14 16.56
C ASP A 11 12.80 -0.58 15.24
N GLU A 12 12.71 0.12 14.11
CA GLU A 12 12.88 -0.48 12.78
C GLU A 12 14.07 0.07 11.99
N ALA A 13 14.93 0.89 12.60
CA ALA A 13 16.20 1.36 12.04
C ALA A 13 16.09 2.09 10.68
N GLY A 14 14.97 2.77 10.44
CA GLY A 14 14.77 3.63 9.28
C GLY A 14 15.44 5.00 9.45
N THR A 15 15.71 5.65 8.32
CA THR A 15 16.22 7.01 8.24
C THR A 15 15.09 7.96 7.84
N ILE A 16 14.83 8.98 8.67
CA ILE A 16 13.90 10.06 8.31
C ILE A 16 14.60 10.98 7.32
N ASP A 17 14.02 11.12 6.13
CA ASP A 17 14.44 12.09 5.12
C ASP A 17 13.99 13.49 5.55
N LYS A 18 12.67 13.67 5.70
CA LYS A 18 12.07 14.94 6.08
C LYS A 18 10.63 14.78 6.55
N TYR A 19 10.12 15.87 7.11
CA TYR A 19 8.69 16.07 7.36
C TYR A 19 8.15 17.05 6.31
N GLU A 20 7.03 16.70 5.68
CA GLU A 20 6.40 17.54 4.67
C GLU A 20 4.91 17.68 5.00
N GLY A 21 4.52 18.84 5.55
CA GLY A 21 3.19 19.01 6.11
C GLY A 21 2.96 18.06 7.28
N ASP A 22 1.98 17.16 7.13
CA ASP A 22 1.64 16.08 8.06
C ASP A 22 2.30 14.73 7.70
N ALA A 23 3.04 14.67 6.59
CA ALA A 23 3.70 13.46 6.13
C ALA A 23 5.09 13.26 6.75
N ILE A 24 5.43 11.99 7.02
CA ILE A 24 6.79 11.55 7.32
C ILE A 24 7.34 10.87 6.08
N ILE A 25 8.48 11.34 5.59
CA ILE A 25 9.21 10.70 4.50
C ILE A 25 10.41 9.99 5.11
N ALA A 26 10.51 8.68 4.88
CA ALA A 26 11.56 7.84 5.43
C ALA A 26 11.99 6.77 4.44
N PHE A 27 13.22 6.28 4.60
CA PHE A 27 13.77 5.18 3.82
C PHE A 27 14.63 4.25 4.69
N TRP A 28 14.86 3.04 4.19
CA TRP A 28 15.69 2.01 4.82
C TRP A 28 16.82 1.61 3.87
N ASN A 29 17.79 0.85 4.36
CA ASN A 29 19.00 0.43 3.62
C ASN A 29 19.93 1.59 3.20
N ALA A 30 19.86 2.73 3.88
CA ALA A 30 20.84 3.80 3.80
C ALA A 30 20.78 4.64 5.09
N PRO A 31 21.91 5.14 5.63
CA PRO A 31 23.28 4.99 5.10
C PRO A 31 23.90 3.59 5.33
N ILE A 32 23.27 2.76 6.17
CA ILE A 32 23.76 1.43 6.51
C ILE A 32 22.99 0.39 5.69
N ASP A 33 23.71 -0.60 5.14
CA ASP A 33 23.10 -1.73 4.46
C ASP A 33 22.27 -2.57 5.44
N GLN A 34 21.05 -2.89 5.01
CA GLN A 34 20.04 -3.61 5.77
C GLN A 34 19.38 -4.65 4.85
N PRO A 35 19.90 -5.89 4.77
CA PRO A 35 19.36 -6.91 3.87
C PRO A 35 17.87 -7.20 4.07
N ASP A 36 17.34 -6.96 5.27
CA ASP A 36 15.95 -7.11 5.68
C ASP A 36 15.14 -5.80 5.64
N HIS A 37 15.62 -4.78 4.92
CA HIS A 37 15.02 -3.44 4.89
C HIS A 37 13.53 -3.42 4.52
N ALA A 38 13.08 -4.34 3.65
CA ALA A 38 11.67 -4.43 3.28
C ALA A 38 10.81 -4.90 4.46
N ASN A 39 11.30 -5.89 5.23
CA ASN A 39 10.62 -6.38 6.43
C ASN A 39 10.54 -5.28 7.49
N ARG A 40 11.64 -4.54 7.70
CA ARG A 40 11.67 -3.38 8.61
C ARG A 40 10.66 -2.32 8.23
N ALA A 41 10.64 -1.91 6.96
CA ALA A 41 9.71 -0.90 6.46
C ALA A 41 8.25 -1.30 6.63
N VAL A 42 7.90 -2.56 6.33
CA VAL A 42 6.51 -3.04 6.48
C VAL A 42 6.13 -3.19 7.95
N ARG A 43 6.99 -3.73 8.81
CA ARG A 43 6.72 -3.75 10.26
C ARG A 43 6.56 -2.35 10.84
N ALA A 44 7.40 -1.40 10.44
CA ALA A 44 7.28 0.00 10.85
C ALA A 44 5.91 0.56 10.47
N ALA A 45 5.43 0.29 9.26
CA ALA A 45 4.12 0.73 8.81
C ALA A 45 2.98 0.12 9.64
N LEU A 46 3.00 -1.20 9.86
CA LEU A 46 1.97 -1.89 10.65
C LEU A 46 1.99 -1.44 12.13
N ASN A 47 3.18 -1.26 12.71
CA ASN A 47 3.34 -0.72 14.07
C ASN A 47 2.87 0.72 14.17
N CYS A 48 3.11 1.55 13.14
CA CYS A 48 2.56 2.91 13.08
C CYS A 48 1.03 2.88 13.07
N GLN A 49 0.40 2.01 12.27
CA GLN A 49 -1.07 1.86 12.27
C GLN A 49 -1.61 1.47 13.63
N ARG A 50 -1.01 0.46 14.26
CA ARG A 50 -1.39 0.00 15.60
C ARG A 50 -1.26 1.12 16.63
N ARG A 51 -0.10 1.81 16.65
CA ARG A 51 0.16 2.90 17.60
C ARG A 51 -0.81 4.05 17.43
N GLN A 52 -1.18 4.39 16.20
CA GLN A 52 -2.21 5.40 15.95
C GLN A 52 -3.58 4.98 16.43
N SER A 53 -3.96 3.73 16.22
CA SER A 53 -5.23 3.20 16.74
C SER A 53 -5.29 3.28 18.27
N GLU A 54 -4.19 2.95 18.96
CA GLU A 54 -4.09 3.07 20.42
C GLU A 54 -4.20 4.51 20.89
N LEU A 55 -3.52 5.45 20.20
CA LEU A 55 -3.61 6.87 20.50
C LEU A 55 -5.02 7.43 20.28
N ALA A 56 -5.69 6.99 19.21
CA ALA A 56 -7.06 7.38 18.93
C ALA A 56 -8.03 6.87 20.01
N THR A 57 -7.91 5.61 20.43
CA THR A 57 -8.69 5.06 21.54
C THR A 57 -8.50 5.85 22.83
N ALA A 58 -7.24 6.06 23.24
CA ALA A 58 -6.93 6.82 24.45
C ALA A 58 -7.43 8.27 24.39
N PHE A 59 -7.38 8.90 23.21
CA PHE A 59 -7.92 10.24 23.02
C PHE A 59 -9.45 10.26 23.18
N ASN A 60 -10.15 9.32 22.56
CA ASN A 60 -11.62 9.23 22.58
C ASN A 60 -12.16 9.00 24.00
N GLU A 61 -11.43 8.23 24.81
CA GLU A 61 -11.75 8.02 26.23
C GLU A 61 -11.69 9.31 27.05
N ILE A 62 -10.85 10.27 26.65
CA ILE A 62 -10.66 11.55 27.34
C ILE A 62 -11.58 12.64 26.78
N SER A 63 -11.69 12.72 25.45
CA SER A 63 -12.40 13.82 24.76
C SER A 63 -13.91 13.63 24.73
N GLY A 64 -14.40 12.39 24.79
CA GLY A 64 -15.82 12.06 24.57
C GLY A 64 -16.26 12.14 23.10
N ASP A 65 -15.39 12.63 22.20
CA ASP A 65 -15.64 12.74 20.77
C ASP A 65 -14.84 11.69 20.00
N PRO A 66 -15.48 10.84 19.17
CA PRO A 66 -14.79 9.80 18.42
C PRO A 66 -13.94 10.41 17.29
N VAL A 67 -12.63 10.41 17.50
CA VAL A 67 -11.64 10.69 16.47
C VAL A 67 -11.07 9.38 15.95
N SER A 68 -11.05 9.22 14.63
CA SER A 68 -10.30 8.18 13.95
C SER A 68 -9.06 8.81 13.31
N ILE A 69 -7.91 8.65 13.97
CA ILE A 69 -6.63 9.08 13.41
C ILE A 69 -6.02 7.86 12.74
N ARG A 70 -6.04 7.82 11.40
CA ARG A 70 -5.33 6.83 10.61
C ARG A 70 -4.55 7.50 9.49
N THR A 71 -3.27 7.18 9.42
CA THR A 71 -2.37 7.61 8.36
C THR A 71 -2.38 6.60 7.23
N ARG A 72 -2.31 7.09 6.00
CA ARG A 72 -2.08 6.24 4.83
C ARG A 72 -0.58 6.12 4.63
N ILE A 73 -0.13 4.94 4.28
CA ILE A 73 1.27 4.59 4.12
C ILE A 73 1.43 3.90 2.77
N GLY A 74 2.37 4.40 1.97
CA GLY A 74 2.80 3.78 0.72
C GLY A 74 4.26 3.36 0.83
N LEU A 75 4.56 2.09 0.55
CA LEU A 75 5.91 1.55 0.60
C LEU A 75 6.31 0.96 -0.75
N ASN A 76 7.46 1.39 -1.25
CA ASN A 76 8.02 0.84 -2.47
C ASN A 76 9.51 0.54 -2.31
N THR A 77 9.94 -0.62 -2.81
CA THR A 77 11.35 -0.98 -2.94
C THR A 77 11.83 -0.71 -4.36
N GLY A 78 13.00 -0.09 -4.49
CA GLY A 78 13.67 0.13 -5.77
C GLY A 78 14.97 0.91 -5.62
N LYS A 79 15.71 1.04 -6.73
CA LYS A 79 17.00 1.72 -6.74
C LYS A 79 16.83 3.24 -6.73
N VAL A 80 17.44 3.91 -5.78
CA VAL A 80 17.40 5.38 -5.64
C VAL A 80 18.80 5.90 -5.37
N SER A 81 19.03 7.18 -5.66
CA SER A 81 20.28 7.86 -5.30
C SER A 81 20.12 8.46 -3.91
N VAL A 82 20.94 8.05 -2.95
CA VAL A 82 20.93 8.58 -1.58
C VAL A 82 22.22 9.34 -1.30
N GLY A 83 22.11 10.51 -0.69
CA GLY A 83 23.27 11.34 -0.38
C GLY A 83 22.90 12.74 0.09
N ASN A 84 23.92 13.56 0.32
CA ASN A 84 23.74 14.99 0.58
C ASN A 84 23.47 15.71 -0.73
N PHE A 85 22.25 16.20 -0.92
CA PHE A 85 21.85 16.95 -2.11
C PHE A 85 21.54 18.40 -1.75
N GLY A 86 22.06 19.34 -2.53
CA GLY A 86 21.84 20.77 -2.35
C GLY A 86 23.04 21.61 -2.72
N SER A 87 23.05 22.84 -2.24
CA SER A 87 24.17 23.77 -2.40
C SER A 87 25.16 23.63 -1.24
N GLU A 88 26.34 24.24 -1.38
CA GLU A 88 27.34 24.32 -0.30
C GLU A 88 26.79 24.89 1.02
N LYS A 89 25.77 25.76 0.94
CA LYS A 89 25.19 26.44 2.11
C LYS A 89 23.99 25.73 2.71
N ARG A 90 23.36 24.83 1.95
CA ARG A 90 22.14 24.13 2.35
C ARG A 90 22.03 22.84 1.54
N PHE A 91 22.14 21.72 2.24
CA PHE A 91 21.97 20.38 1.70
C PHE A 91 21.12 19.56 2.66
N ASP A 92 20.39 18.59 2.10
CA ASP A 92 19.62 17.61 2.85
C ASP A 92 20.14 16.22 2.51
N TYR A 93 20.27 15.33 3.51
CA TYR A 93 20.57 13.93 3.27
C TYR A 93 19.27 13.22 2.87
N THR A 94 19.10 12.99 1.57
CA THR A 94 17.81 12.58 1.00
C THR A 94 17.98 11.48 -0.04
N ALA A 95 16.88 10.81 -0.37
CA ALA A 95 16.79 9.83 -1.43
C ALA A 95 16.05 10.43 -2.63
N LEU A 96 16.67 10.37 -3.82
CA LEU A 96 16.12 10.86 -5.08
C LEU A 96 15.89 9.71 -6.05
N GLY A 97 14.72 9.68 -6.67
CA GLY A 97 14.40 8.74 -7.73
C GLY A 97 12.89 8.48 -7.90
N ASP A 98 12.53 7.94 -9.05
CA ASP A 98 11.14 7.61 -9.39
C ASP A 98 10.49 6.61 -8.41
N HIS A 99 11.30 5.79 -7.73
CA HIS A 99 10.84 4.85 -6.70
C HIS A 99 10.40 5.54 -5.40
N MET A 100 10.92 6.72 -5.06
CA MET A 100 10.43 7.54 -3.94
C MET A 100 9.07 8.15 -4.29
N ASN A 101 8.94 8.68 -5.50
CA ASN A 101 7.69 9.24 -6.00
C ASN A 101 6.58 8.19 -6.08
N LEU A 102 6.91 6.94 -6.42
CA LEU A 102 5.97 5.83 -6.42
C LEU A 102 5.40 5.55 -5.02
N ALA A 103 6.23 5.58 -3.97
CA ALA A 103 5.78 5.40 -2.59
C ALA A 103 4.75 6.48 -2.18
N ALA A 104 5.03 7.76 -2.50
CA ALA A 104 4.09 8.85 -2.26
C ALA A 104 2.76 8.69 -3.04
N ARG A 105 2.84 8.27 -4.31
CA ARG A 105 1.63 8.00 -5.11
C ARG A 105 0.79 6.85 -4.53
N MET A 106 1.44 5.83 -3.98
CA MET A 106 0.79 4.72 -3.31
C MET A 106 0.13 5.12 -1.99
N GLU A 107 0.80 5.98 -1.20
CA GLU A 107 0.19 6.61 -0.02
C GLU A 107 -1.15 7.24 -0.39
N SER A 108 -1.16 8.10 -1.41
CA SER A 108 -2.36 8.81 -1.81
C SER A 108 -3.43 7.88 -2.42
N ALA A 109 -2.99 6.82 -3.13
CA ALA A 109 -3.89 5.84 -3.73
C ALA A 109 -4.69 5.03 -2.70
N ASN A 110 -4.17 4.82 -1.49
CA ASN A 110 -4.91 4.17 -0.40
C ASN A 110 -6.31 4.79 -0.20
N LYS A 111 -6.44 6.11 -0.37
CA LYS A 111 -7.73 6.81 -0.22
C LYS A 111 -8.78 6.33 -1.23
N GLN A 112 -8.38 5.90 -2.42
CA GLN A 112 -9.29 5.41 -3.46
C GLN A 112 -9.76 3.98 -3.20
N PHE A 113 -8.97 3.19 -2.48
CA PHE A 113 -9.28 1.80 -2.14
C PHE A 113 -9.79 1.62 -0.71
N GLY A 114 -9.84 2.71 0.08
CA GLY A 114 -10.21 2.66 1.51
C GLY A 114 -9.21 1.89 2.37
N THR A 115 -8.00 1.65 1.87
CA THR A 115 -6.92 0.96 2.56
C THR A 115 -6.06 1.96 3.35
N TYR A 116 -5.11 1.44 4.14
CA TYR A 116 -4.20 2.28 4.92
C TYR A 116 -2.71 1.97 4.72
N THR A 117 -2.35 0.75 4.30
CA THR A 117 -0.96 0.38 4.05
C THR A 117 -0.85 -0.31 2.70
N MET A 118 -0.32 0.39 1.71
CA MET A 118 -0.13 -0.14 0.36
C MET A 118 1.36 -0.40 0.11
N ILE A 119 1.69 -1.59 -0.37
CA ILE A 119 3.07 -2.00 -0.71
C ILE A 119 3.17 -2.41 -2.18
N SER A 120 4.31 -2.13 -2.81
CA SER A 120 4.54 -2.53 -4.20
C SER A 120 4.95 -4.00 -4.29
N GLU A 121 4.78 -4.60 -5.47
CA GLU A 121 5.28 -5.94 -5.77
C GLU A 121 6.78 -6.10 -5.45
N ASN A 122 7.59 -5.06 -5.68
CA ASN A 122 9.01 -5.10 -5.35
C ASN A 122 9.24 -5.22 -3.85
N THR A 123 8.45 -4.52 -3.03
CA THR A 123 8.50 -4.66 -1.57
C THR A 123 8.07 -6.06 -1.17
N LEU A 124 6.95 -6.56 -1.70
CA LEU A 124 6.44 -7.90 -1.42
C LEU A 124 7.50 -8.99 -1.71
N ARG A 125 8.13 -8.94 -2.88
CA ARG A 125 9.18 -9.88 -3.30
C ARG A 125 10.43 -9.84 -2.42
N LYS A 126 10.62 -8.75 -1.67
CA LYS A 126 11.73 -8.58 -0.74
C LYS A 126 11.38 -8.97 0.69
N LEU A 127 10.12 -9.21 1.01
CA LEU A 127 9.73 -9.70 2.32
C LEU A 127 10.21 -11.14 2.53
N ASP A 128 9.90 -11.98 1.55
CA ASP A 128 10.36 -13.36 1.46
C ASP A 128 10.60 -13.70 -0.03
N PRO A 129 11.86 -13.67 -0.50
CA PRO A 129 12.20 -13.94 -1.90
C PRO A 129 11.82 -15.35 -2.38
N ASP A 130 11.77 -16.33 -1.47
CA ASP A 130 11.52 -17.73 -1.80
C ASP A 130 10.03 -18.04 -1.86
N SER A 131 9.21 -17.30 -1.10
CA SER A 131 7.76 -17.48 -1.02
C SER A 131 6.95 -16.44 -1.80
N ALA A 132 7.59 -15.54 -2.54
CA ALA A 132 6.90 -14.44 -3.22
C ALA A 132 5.85 -14.98 -4.22
N PRO A 133 4.57 -14.58 -4.10
CA PRO A 133 3.50 -15.14 -4.90
C PRO A 133 3.67 -14.79 -6.39
N ARG A 134 3.28 -15.75 -7.24
CA ARG A 134 3.27 -15.58 -8.71
C ARG A 134 1.86 -15.59 -9.30
N GLU A 135 0.88 -15.97 -8.49
CA GLU A 135 -0.52 -16.05 -8.89
C GLU A 135 -1.17 -14.67 -8.83
N MET A 136 -2.07 -14.41 -9.77
CA MET A 136 -2.86 -13.19 -9.77
C MET A 136 -4.01 -13.26 -8.76
N GLY A 137 -4.31 -12.11 -8.16
CA GLY A 137 -5.30 -11.99 -7.09
C GLY A 137 -4.84 -12.66 -5.80
N PHE A 138 -3.54 -12.66 -5.51
CA PHE A 138 -3.01 -13.35 -4.33
C PHE A 138 -3.55 -12.78 -3.02
N VAL A 139 -3.91 -13.67 -2.09
CA VAL A 139 -4.28 -13.34 -0.71
C VAL A 139 -3.68 -14.40 0.22
N GLY A 140 -2.80 -13.99 1.12
CA GLY A 140 -2.08 -14.90 1.98
C GLY A 140 -1.01 -14.22 2.81
N VAL A 141 -0.13 -15.02 3.39
CA VAL A 141 1.00 -14.57 4.21
C VAL A 141 2.29 -14.74 3.43
N VAL A 142 3.15 -13.72 3.44
CA VAL A 142 4.49 -13.71 2.85
C VAL A 142 5.47 -13.30 3.96
N GLY A 143 6.36 -14.21 4.36
CA GLY A 143 7.11 -14.07 5.61
C GLY A 143 6.17 -13.96 6.82
N GLU A 144 6.23 -12.84 7.53
CA GLU A 144 5.39 -12.54 8.70
C GLU A 144 4.20 -11.64 8.39
N VAL A 145 4.03 -11.23 7.13
CA VAL A 145 3.07 -10.19 6.73
C VAL A 145 1.93 -10.82 5.94
N ALA A 146 0.69 -10.53 6.33
CA ALA A 146 -0.47 -10.85 5.52
C ALA A 146 -0.70 -9.78 4.45
N VAL A 147 -1.06 -10.21 3.25
CA VAL A 147 -1.31 -9.32 2.13
C VAL A 147 -2.53 -9.76 1.30
N ARG A 148 -3.14 -8.78 0.65
CA ARG A 148 -3.99 -9.01 -0.53
C ARG A 148 -3.51 -8.18 -1.71
N GLU A 149 -3.54 -8.74 -2.90
CA GLU A 149 -3.34 -7.99 -4.13
C GLU A 149 -4.51 -7.03 -4.34
N LEU A 150 -4.23 -5.75 -4.56
CA LEU A 150 -5.26 -4.75 -4.87
C LEU A 150 -5.39 -4.52 -6.38
N GLY A 151 -4.40 -4.88 -7.17
CA GLY A 151 -4.46 -4.67 -8.62
C GLY A 151 -3.14 -4.30 -9.28
N ARG A 152 -3.19 -4.28 -10.61
CA ARG A 152 -2.20 -3.64 -11.47
C ARG A 152 -2.61 -2.20 -11.71
N LEU A 153 -1.95 -1.25 -11.04
CA LEU A 153 -2.35 0.15 -11.07
C LEU A 153 -1.41 0.98 -11.93
N VAL A 154 -1.98 1.78 -12.84
CA VAL A 154 -1.25 2.82 -13.56
C VAL A 154 -1.45 4.13 -12.82
N PHE A 155 -0.40 4.58 -12.13
CA PHE A 155 -0.40 5.86 -11.41
C PHE A 155 -0.23 7.03 -12.39
N LYS A 156 -0.77 8.20 -12.03
CA LYS A 156 -0.59 9.44 -12.80
C LYS A 156 0.88 9.65 -13.20
N GLY A 157 1.12 9.84 -14.50
CA GLY A 157 2.45 10.09 -15.05
C GLY A 157 3.34 8.86 -15.15
N LYS A 158 2.81 7.64 -14.96
CA LYS A 158 3.47 6.38 -15.34
C LYS A 158 2.75 5.76 -16.54
N LEU A 159 3.52 5.06 -17.37
CA LEU A 159 2.99 4.28 -18.50
C LEU A 159 2.82 2.80 -18.12
N GLU A 160 3.76 2.28 -17.32
CA GLU A 160 3.76 0.89 -16.90
C GLU A 160 2.92 0.70 -15.62
N PRO A 161 2.06 -0.34 -15.58
CA PRO A 161 1.34 -0.68 -14.37
C PRO A 161 2.27 -1.24 -13.31
N VAL A 162 1.94 -0.97 -12.05
CA VAL A 162 2.60 -1.55 -10.88
C VAL A 162 1.60 -2.41 -10.15
N THR A 163 1.93 -3.69 -9.93
CA THR A 163 1.13 -4.55 -9.04
C THR A 163 1.33 -4.07 -7.61
N VAL A 164 0.23 -3.82 -6.90
CA VAL A 164 0.25 -3.34 -5.51
C VAL A 164 -0.62 -4.20 -4.61
N PHE A 165 -0.26 -4.22 -3.34
CA PHE A 165 -0.87 -5.03 -2.32
C PHE A 165 -1.27 -4.16 -1.13
N GLU A 166 -2.34 -4.52 -0.44
CA GLU A 166 -2.59 -4.05 0.92
C GLU A 166 -1.84 -4.97 1.88
N ALA A 167 -1.06 -4.41 2.79
CA ALA A 167 -0.41 -5.14 3.88
C ALA A 167 -1.17 -4.97 5.19
N MET A 168 -1.26 -6.05 5.94
CA MET A 168 -2.02 -6.15 7.19
C MET A 168 -1.40 -7.22 8.10
N THR A 169 -1.91 -7.36 9.32
CA THR A 169 -1.51 -8.47 10.20
C THR A 169 -2.23 -9.77 9.81
N PRO A 170 -1.65 -10.95 10.11
CA PRO A 170 -2.34 -12.24 9.92
C PRO A 170 -3.71 -12.31 10.61
N GLU A 171 -3.86 -11.68 11.76
CA GLU A 171 -5.12 -11.61 12.50
C GLU A 171 -6.18 -10.78 11.76
N GLU A 172 -5.79 -9.64 11.18
CA GLU A 172 -6.68 -8.81 10.35
C GLU A 172 -7.15 -9.56 9.11
N LEU A 173 -6.25 -10.32 8.47
CA LEU A 173 -6.60 -11.18 7.34
C LEU A 173 -7.58 -12.29 7.77
N ALA A 174 -7.28 -12.98 8.88
CA ALA A 174 -8.14 -14.06 9.38
C ALA A 174 -9.55 -13.54 9.73
N ALA A 175 -9.65 -12.37 10.36
CA ALA A 175 -10.93 -11.75 10.72
C ALA A 175 -11.81 -11.40 9.51
N ARG A 176 -11.20 -11.14 8.35
CA ARG A 176 -11.90 -10.74 7.10
C ARG A 176 -11.80 -11.77 6.00
N ARG A 177 -11.40 -13.02 6.29
CA ARG A 177 -10.99 -14.01 5.30
C ARG A 177 -12.01 -14.20 4.17
N GLY A 178 -13.29 -14.33 4.51
CA GLY A 178 -14.35 -14.52 3.52
C GLY A 178 -14.45 -13.38 2.50
N VAL A 179 -14.36 -12.12 2.96
CA VAL A 179 -14.37 -10.94 2.08
C VAL A 179 -13.10 -10.88 1.24
N MET A 180 -11.93 -11.22 1.82
CA MET A 180 -10.67 -11.22 1.09
C MET A 180 -10.63 -12.29 -0.03
N ASP A 181 -11.19 -13.47 0.23
CA ASP A 181 -11.29 -14.55 -0.77
C ASP A 181 -12.27 -14.23 -1.89
N ALA A 182 -13.41 -13.63 -1.55
CA ALA A 182 -14.37 -13.13 -2.53
C ALA A 182 -13.74 -12.04 -3.41
N TYR A 183 -13.00 -11.10 -2.80
CA TYR A 183 -12.27 -10.06 -3.52
C TYR A 183 -11.21 -10.66 -4.46
N SER A 184 -10.40 -11.60 -3.99
CA SER A 184 -9.41 -12.33 -4.79
C SER A 184 -10.04 -12.98 -6.03
N SER A 185 -11.16 -13.66 -5.83
CA SER A 185 -11.91 -14.32 -6.91
C SER A 185 -12.45 -13.32 -7.92
N ALA A 186 -13.01 -12.20 -7.46
CA ALA A 186 -13.49 -11.12 -8.32
C ALA A 186 -12.36 -10.44 -9.10
N LEU A 187 -11.20 -10.22 -8.48
CA LEU A 187 -10.02 -9.65 -9.14
C LEU A 187 -9.47 -10.58 -10.23
N ARG A 188 -9.50 -11.90 -10.02
CA ARG A 188 -9.16 -12.87 -11.07
C ARG A 188 -10.13 -12.80 -12.25
N LEU A 189 -11.44 -12.63 -12.01
CA LEU A 189 -12.41 -12.42 -13.08
C LEU A 189 -12.09 -11.14 -13.87
N TYR A 190 -11.77 -10.05 -13.17
CA TYR A 190 -11.36 -8.79 -13.79
C TYR A 190 -10.12 -8.93 -14.68
N TYR A 191 -9.07 -9.63 -14.21
CA TYR A 191 -7.88 -9.89 -15.01
C TYR A 191 -8.13 -10.77 -16.23
N ASN A 192 -9.11 -11.66 -16.17
CA ASN A 192 -9.50 -12.51 -17.31
C ASN A 192 -10.55 -11.83 -18.23
N ALA A 193 -10.72 -10.51 -18.13
CA ALA A 193 -11.69 -9.73 -18.92
C ALA A 193 -13.16 -10.20 -18.78
N ARG A 194 -13.50 -10.93 -17.72
CA ARG A 194 -14.87 -11.38 -17.40
C ARG A 194 -15.61 -10.27 -16.64
N PHE A 195 -15.73 -9.09 -17.23
CA PHE A 195 -16.13 -7.86 -16.53
C PHE A 195 -17.54 -7.89 -15.95
N ALA A 196 -18.50 -8.53 -16.64
CA ALA A 196 -19.86 -8.65 -16.12
C ALA A 196 -19.90 -9.51 -14.84
N GLU A 197 -19.14 -10.61 -14.82
CA GLU A 197 -19.06 -11.49 -13.65
C GLU A 197 -18.24 -10.86 -12.53
N ALA A 198 -17.14 -10.17 -12.88
CA ALA A 198 -16.36 -9.40 -11.92
C ALA A 198 -17.22 -8.30 -11.27
N LEU A 199 -18.04 -7.59 -12.05
CA LEU A 199 -18.95 -6.56 -11.55
C LEU A 199 -19.91 -7.12 -10.49
N GLU A 200 -20.58 -8.23 -10.78
CA GLU A 200 -21.51 -8.85 -9.85
C GLU A 200 -20.79 -9.37 -8.59
N ALA A 201 -19.61 -10.00 -8.76
CA ALA A 201 -18.80 -10.46 -7.64
C ALA A 201 -18.32 -9.31 -6.73
N PHE A 202 -17.85 -8.19 -7.31
CA PHE A 202 -17.45 -7.02 -6.53
C PHE A 202 -18.65 -6.34 -5.86
N ARG A 203 -19.81 -6.26 -6.53
CA ARG A 203 -21.04 -5.70 -5.95
C ARG A 203 -21.52 -6.48 -4.74
N ALA A 204 -21.32 -7.79 -4.72
CA ALA A 204 -21.72 -8.65 -3.61
C ALA A 204 -21.00 -8.30 -2.29
N ILE A 205 -19.78 -7.72 -2.36
CA ILE A 205 -18.94 -7.43 -1.19
C ILE A 205 -18.61 -5.93 -1.02
N LYS A 206 -19.09 -5.04 -1.91
CA LYS A 206 -18.74 -3.61 -1.90
C LYS A 206 -19.10 -2.85 -0.62
N ALA A 207 -20.08 -3.35 0.13
CA ALA A 207 -20.49 -2.74 1.40
C ALA A 207 -19.46 -2.98 2.52
N ASP A 208 -18.77 -4.11 2.46
CA ASP A 208 -17.78 -4.56 3.45
C ASP A 208 -16.34 -4.27 3.02
N ASP A 209 -16.13 -3.90 1.76
CA ASP A 209 -14.82 -3.62 1.20
C ASP A 209 -14.82 -2.45 0.19
N PRO A 210 -14.24 -1.30 0.56
CA PRO A 210 -14.16 -0.14 -0.34
C PRO A 210 -13.33 -0.40 -1.60
N ALA A 211 -12.35 -1.29 -1.56
CA ALA A 211 -11.59 -1.69 -2.74
C ALA A 211 -12.50 -2.43 -3.74
N ALA A 212 -13.37 -3.32 -3.28
CA ALA A 212 -14.39 -3.93 -4.13
C ALA A 212 -15.37 -2.89 -4.71
N ALA A 213 -15.79 -1.90 -3.94
CA ALA A 213 -16.63 -0.81 -4.45
C ALA A 213 -15.96 -0.08 -5.63
N LYS A 214 -14.67 0.25 -5.49
CA LYS A 214 -13.88 0.89 -6.55
C LYS A 214 -13.81 0.04 -7.83
N TYR A 215 -13.62 -1.27 -7.69
CA TYR A 215 -13.60 -2.17 -8.84
C TYR A 215 -14.98 -2.38 -9.46
N ALA A 216 -16.06 -2.41 -8.67
CA ALA A 216 -17.41 -2.47 -9.19
C ALA A 216 -17.69 -1.24 -10.08
N GLU A 217 -17.29 -0.05 -9.66
CA GLU A 217 -17.40 1.17 -10.49
C GLU A 217 -16.61 1.04 -11.81
N ALA A 218 -15.36 0.56 -11.72
CA ALA A 218 -14.51 0.38 -12.90
C ALA A 218 -15.02 -0.68 -13.88
N CYS A 219 -15.69 -1.73 -13.39
CA CYS A 219 -16.23 -2.80 -14.23
C CYS A 219 -17.45 -2.36 -15.05
N VAL A 220 -18.20 -1.32 -14.64
CA VAL A 220 -19.41 -0.87 -15.35
C VAL A 220 -19.13 -0.52 -16.82
N PRO A 221 -18.22 0.42 -17.15
CA PRO A 221 -17.95 0.75 -18.55
C PRO A 221 -17.28 -0.40 -19.31
N LEU A 222 -16.46 -1.23 -18.64
CA LEU A 222 -15.77 -2.36 -19.25
C LEU A 222 -16.72 -3.51 -19.59
N ALA A 223 -17.77 -3.74 -18.78
CA ALA A 223 -18.79 -4.74 -19.08
C ALA A 223 -19.71 -4.29 -20.23
N ALA A 224 -19.98 -2.98 -20.34
CA ALA A 224 -20.78 -2.42 -21.43
C ALA A 224 -20.01 -2.42 -22.77
N ASN A 225 -18.72 -2.08 -22.75
CA ASN A 225 -17.87 -2.03 -23.93
C ASN A 225 -16.50 -2.69 -23.64
N PRO A 226 -16.42 -4.04 -23.68
CA PRO A 226 -15.18 -4.74 -23.42
C PRO A 226 -14.08 -4.37 -24.43
N PRO A 227 -12.85 -4.09 -23.99
CA PRO A 227 -11.74 -3.85 -24.90
C PRO A 227 -11.34 -5.14 -25.65
N THR A 228 -10.80 -4.97 -26.86
CA THR A 228 -10.30 -6.08 -27.69
C THR A 228 -9.04 -6.74 -27.13
N SER A 229 -8.28 -6.01 -26.31
CA SER A 229 -7.10 -6.50 -25.60
C SER A 229 -7.12 -6.01 -24.16
N TRP A 230 -6.63 -6.84 -23.24
CA TRP A 230 -6.71 -6.56 -21.82
C TRP A 230 -5.44 -7.02 -21.10
N ASP A 231 -4.83 -6.10 -20.36
CA ASP A 231 -3.60 -6.32 -19.58
C ASP A 231 -3.85 -6.30 -18.06
N GLY A 232 -5.12 -6.21 -17.65
CA GLY A 232 -5.53 -6.22 -16.25
C GLY A 232 -5.34 -4.90 -15.51
N ARG A 233 -5.01 -3.80 -16.21
CA ARG A 233 -4.66 -2.54 -15.54
C ARG A 233 -5.88 -1.72 -15.12
N MET A 234 -5.77 -1.06 -13.97
CA MET A 234 -6.64 0.05 -13.59
C MET A 234 -5.84 1.36 -13.61
N THR A 235 -6.28 2.32 -14.41
CA THR A 235 -5.68 3.65 -14.44
C THR A 235 -6.26 4.51 -13.33
N LEU A 236 -5.40 5.09 -12.50
CA LEU A 236 -5.81 6.04 -11.47
C LEU A 236 -5.72 7.46 -12.01
N GLU A 237 -6.86 8.16 -12.02
CA GLU A 237 -6.90 9.59 -12.29
C GLU A 237 -6.37 10.39 -11.09
N ALA A 238 -5.85 11.58 -11.37
CA ALA A 238 -5.48 12.52 -10.33
C ALA A 238 -6.74 13.05 -9.64
N LYS A 239 -6.72 13.15 -8.32
CA LYS A 239 -7.62 14.07 -7.61
C LYS A 239 -7.04 15.48 -7.64
#